data_AF-A0A961C969-F1
#
_entry.id   AF-A0A961C969-F1
#
_cell.length_a   1.000
_cell.length_b   1.000
_cell.length_c   1.000
_cell.angle_alpha   90.00
_cell.angle_beta   90.00
_cell.angle_gamma   90.00
#
_symmetry.space_group_name_H-M   'P 1'
#
loop_
_entity.id
_entity.type
_entity.pdbx_description
1 polymer ?
#
loop_
_entity_poly.entity_id
_entity_poly.type
_entity_poly.pdbx_seq_one_letter_code
_entity_poly.pdbx_strand_id
1 'polypeptide(L)'
;MEPLEVGSGETGEVALDLYLDWVAAQGLTLYPAQEEAALALFADDHVVITTPTGSGKSLVAVAGHAEALAAGCASVYTAPVKALVAEKFFDFRTIFGSHN
;
A
#
# COMPACT_ATOMS: atom_id res chain seq x y z
N MET A 1 -7.30 -3.98 -13.99
CA MET A 1 -6.32 -4.41 -12.98
C MET A 1 -7.12 -5.12 -11.92
N GLU A 2 -6.70 -6.31 -11.50
CA GLU A 2 -7.37 -6.99 -10.40
C GLU A 2 -7.07 -6.24 -9.09
N PRO A 3 -8.06 -6.15 -8.17
CA PRO A 3 -7.83 -5.61 -6.85
C PRO A 3 -6.75 -6.38 -6.09
N LEU A 4 -6.03 -5.69 -5.20
CA LEU A 4 -5.22 -6.27 -4.16
C LEU A 4 -6.15 -6.82 -3.08
N GLU A 5 -6.32 -8.14 -3.08
CA GLU A 5 -7.09 -8.88 -2.09
C GLU A 5 -6.16 -9.26 -0.93
N VAL A 6 -6.42 -8.74 0.27
CA VAL A 6 -5.70 -9.06 1.51
C VAL A 6 -6.74 -9.39 2.57
N GLY A 7 -6.63 -10.58 3.16
CA GLY A 7 -7.58 -11.07 4.16
C GLY A 7 -7.36 -10.44 5.53
N SER A 8 -8.44 -10.08 6.23
CA SER A 8 -8.33 -9.67 7.63
C SER A 8 -7.89 -10.85 8.51
N GLY A 9 -6.89 -10.62 9.36
CA GLY A 9 -6.26 -11.62 10.22
C GLY A 9 -5.10 -12.37 9.58
N GLU A 10 -4.64 -11.96 8.39
CA GLU A 10 -3.41 -12.48 7.78
C GLU A 10 -2.16 -11.99 8.52
N THR A 11 -1.09 -12.78 8.46
CA THR A 11 0.21 -12.36 9.00
C THR A 11 0.85 -11.32 8.08
N GLY A 12 1.72 -10.47 8.63
CA GLY A 12 2.48 -9.49 7.82
C GLY A 12 3.28 -10.12 6.68
N GLU A 13 3.81 -11.33 6.89
CA GLU A 13 4.53 -12.09 5.86
C GLU A 13 3.60 -12.49 4.69
N VAL A 14 2.42 -13.02 4.98
CA VAL A 14 1.43 -13.38 3.93
C VAL A 14 0.95 -12.14 3.19
N ALA A 15 0.66 -11.06 3.91
CA ALA A 15 0.20 -9.82 3.31
C ALA A 15 1.28 -9.14 2.45
N LEU A 16 2.56 -9.26 2.85
CA LEU A 16 3.70 -8.82 2.05
C LEU A 16 3.78 -9.58 0.72
N ASP A 17 3.68 -10.91 0.76
CA ASP A 17 3.73 -11.73 -0.46
C ASP A 17 2.58 -11.37 -1.41
N LEU A 18 1.35 -11.23 -0.92
CA LEU A 18 0.19 -10.81 -1.71
C LEU A 18 0.40 -9.42 -2.34
N TYR A 19 0.96 -8.48 -1.57
CA TYR A 19 1.30 -7.16 -2.08
C TYR A 19 2.38 -7.22 -3.18
N LEU A 20 3.43 -8.00 -3.00
CA LEU A 20 4.52 -8.15 -3.98
C LEU A 20 4.02 -8.80 -5.27
N ASP A 21 3.21 -9.85 -5.17
CA ASP A 21 2.58 -10.51 -6.31
C ASP A 21 1.67 -9.53 -7.07
N TRP A 22 0.89 -8.72 -6.36
CA TRP A 22 0.04 -7.70 -6.96
C TRP A 22 0.85 -6.61 -7.68
N VAL A 23 1.98 -6.17 -7.11
CA VAL A 23 2.89 -5.22 -7.79
C VAL A 23 3.47 -5.85 -9.06
N ALA A 24 3.93 -7.11 -8.99
CA ALA A 24 4.51 -7.82 -10.12
C ALA A 24 3.49 -8.06 -11.25
N ALA A 25 2.22 -8.36 -10.91
CA ALA A 25 1.14 -8.54 -11.87
C ALA A 25 0.86 -7.28 -12.73
N GLN A 26 1.30 -6.11 -12.26
CA GLN A 26 1.20 -4.85 -13.00
C GLN A 26 2.41 -4.58 -13.89
N GLY A 27 3.39 -5.49 -13.93
CA GLY A 27 4.65 -5.29 -14.63
C GLY A 27 5.57 -4.27 -13.95
N LEU A 28 5.39 -4.05 -12.66
CA LEU A 28 6.20 -3.13 -11.87
C LEU A 28 7.24 -3.90 -11.04
N THR A 29 8.35 -3.23 -10.76
CA THR A 29 9.35 -3.67 -9.80
C THR A 29 9.57 -2.53 -8.82
N LEU A 30 9.60 -2.84 -7.53
CA LEU A 30 9.84 -1.84 -6.50
C LEU A 30 11.25 -1.27 -6.63
N TYR A 31 11.38 0.03 -6.37
CA TYR A 31 12.68 0.59 -6.09
C TYR A 31 13.17 0.11 -4.72
N PRO A 32 14.50 0.06 -4.48
CA PRO A 32 15.04 -0.42 -3.20
C PRO A 32 14.43 0.27 -1.98
N ALA A 33 14.27 1.60 -2.02
CA ALA A 33 13.66 2.37 -0.93
C ALA A 33 12.16 2.08 -0.71
N GLN A 34 11.45 1.59 -1.72
CA GLN A 34 10.05 1.17 -1.59
C GLN A 34 9.94 -0.24 -1.01
N GLU A 35 10.83 -1.14 -1.43
CA GLU A 35 10.94 -2.50 -0.89
C GLU A 35 11.29 -2.46 0.61
N GLU A 36 12.33 -1.70 0.98
CA GLU A 36 12.70 -1.49 2.40
C GLU A 36 11.55 -0.91 3.22
N ALA A 37 10.82 0.07 2.66
CA ALA A 37 9.66 0.65 3.31
C ALA A 37 8.51 -0.34 3.48
N ALA A 38 8.21 -1.17 2.47
CA ALA A 38 7.18 -2.20 2.56
C ALA A 38 7.56 -3.25 3.61
N LEU A 39 8.79 -3.76 3.57
CA LEU A 39 9.30 -4.74 4.55
C LEU A 39 9.16 -4.22 5.99
N ALA A 40 9.52 -2.96 6.23
CA ALA A 40 9.38 -2.35 7.55
C ALA A 40 7.90 -2.23 7.97
N LEU A 41 7.02 -1.78 7.06
CA LEU A 41 5.59 -1.67 7.38
C LEU A 41 4.99 -3.03 7.77
N PHE A 42 5.22 -4.08 6.97
CA PHE A 42 4.71 -5.43 7.27
C PHE A 42 5.36 -6.08 8.51
N ALA A 43 6.43 -5.49 9.04
CA ALA A 43 7.03 -5.85 10.33
C ALA A 43 6.45 -5.03 11.51
N ASP A 44 5.39 -4.24 11.29
CA ASP A 44 4.77 -3.31 12.25
C ASP A 44 5.69 -2.15 12.69
N ASP A 45 6.65 -1.76 11.83
CA ASP A 45 7.51 -0.60 12.07
C ASP A 45 6.96 0.70 11.43
N HIS A 46 7.40 1.83 11.98
CA HIS A 46 7.07 3.15 11.44
C HIS A 46 8.08 3.61 10.39
N VAL A 47 7.58 4.09 9.24
CA VAL A 47 8.42 4.51 8.12
C VAL A 47 8.23 5.99 7.77
N VAL A 48 9.34 6.69 7.53
CA VAL A 48 9.38 8.01 6.89
C VAL A 48 10.23 7.93 5.63
N ILE A 49 9.63 8.18 4.47
CA ILE A 49 10.33 8.15 3.17
C ILE A 49 10.66 9.56 2.67
N THR A 50 11.87 9.76 2.17
CA THR A 50 12.38 11.06 1.66
C THR A 50 12.63 11.04 0.16
N THR A 51 11.83 10.28 -0.59
CA THR A 51 12.01 10.12 -2.05
C THR A 51 11.42 11.30 -2.85
N PRO A 52 12.05 11.75 -3.96
CA PRO A 52 11.56 12.85 -4.79
C PRO A 52 10.14 12.61 -5.35
N THR A 53 9.39 13.64 -5.73
CA THR A 53 8.12 13.47 -6.48
C THR A 53 8.34 12.67 -7.78
N GLY A 54 7.39 11.80 -8.12
CA GLY A 54 7.50 10.88 -9.27
C GLY A 54 8.21 9.54 -9.00
N SER A 55 8.78 9.34 -7.80
CA SER A 55 9.50 8.11 -7.42
C SER A 55 8.62 6.97 -6.87
N GLY A 56 7.30 7.01 -7.12
CA GLY A 56 6.40 5.90 -6.75
C GLY A 56 6.06 5.77 -5.26
N LYS A 57 6.09 6.87 -4.48
CA LYS A 57 5.62 6.90 -3.07
C LYS A 57 4.24 6.28 -2.84
N SER A 58 3.38 6.30 -3.86
CA SER A 58 2.04 5.71 -3.78
C SER A 58 2.09 4.20 -3.49
N LEU A 59 3.09 3.46 -3.97
CA LEU A 59 3.22 2.03 -3.68
C LEU A 59 3.50 1.76 -2.19
N VAL A 60 4.28 2.61 -1.53
CA VAL A 60 4.50 2.53 -0.07
C VAL A 60 3.21 2.81 0.70
N ALA A 61 2.38 3.75 0.24
CA ALA A 61 1.07 3.98 0.84
C ALA A 61 0.13 2.78 0.66
N VAL A 62 0.18 2.11 -0.49
CA VAL A 62 -0.57 0.87 -0.74
C VAL A 62 -0.12 -0.24 0.22
N ALA A 63 1.19 -0.42 0.42
CA ALA A 63 1.72 -1.38 1.39
C ALA A 63 1.19 -1.11 2.81
N GLY A 64 1.19 0.15 3.27
CA GLY A 64 0.66 0.49 4.59
C GLY A 64 -0.85 0.27 4.74
N HIS A 65 -1.63 0.45 3.68
CA HIS A 65 -3.06 0.11 3.70
C HIS A 65 -3.30 -1.41 3.70
N ALA A 66 -2.50 -2.17 2.94
CA ALA A 66 -2.55 -3.62 2.89
C ALA A 66 -2.19 -4.25 4.24
N GLU A 67 -1.13 -3.76 4.89
CA GLU A 67 -0.75 -4.16 6.24
C GLU A 67 -1.89 -3.91 7.24
N ALA A 68 -2.48 -2.72 7.24
CA ALA A 68 -3.58 -2.41 8.15
C ALA A 68 -4.81 -3.30 7.91
N LEU A 69 -5.12 -3.61 6.64
CA LEU A 69 -6.19 -4.56 6.29
C LEU A 69 -5.89 -5.96 6.83
N ALA A 70 -4.67 -6.45 6.65
CA ALA A 70 -4.21 -7.73 7.21
C ALA A 70 -4.34 -7.76 8.73
N ALA A 71 -3.96 -6.67 9.41
CA ALA A 71 -4.11 -6.51 10.85
C ALA A 71 -5.57 -6.39 11.33
N GLY A 72 -6.55 -6.28 10.42
CA GLY A 72 -7.96 -6.04 10.76
C GLY A 72 -8.22 -4.63 11.32
N CYS A 73 -7.36 -3.68 10.96
CA CYS A 73 -7.37 -2.30 11.42
C CYS A 73 -7.92 -1.35 10.35
N ALA A 74 -8.43 -0.20 10.80
CA ALA A 74 -8.72 0.90 9.89
C ALA A 74 -7.44 1.71 9.63
N SER A 75 -7.20 2.08 8.37
CA SER A 75 -6.11 2.97 7.97
C SER A 75 -6.64 4.29 7.41
N VAL A 76 -5.84 5.36 7.55
CA VAL A 76 -6.23 6.71 7.13
C VAL A 76 -5.14 7.30 6.23
N TYR A 77 -5.53 7.71 5.03
CA TYR A 77 -4.66 8.48 4.14
C TYR A 77 -4.96 9.97 4.28
N THR A 78 -3.92 10.78 4.51
CA THR A 78 -4.03 12.24 4.57
C THR A 78 -3.16 12.90 3.51
N ALA A 79 -3.64 14.02 2.99
CA ALA A 79 -2.89 14.86 2.05
C ALA A 79 -3.22 16.34 2.31
N PRO A 80 -2.31 17.28 1.97
CA PRO A 80 -2.44 18.69 2.35
C PRO A 80 -3.59 19.43 1.66
N VAL A 81 -4.15 18.90 0.56
CA VAL A 81 -5.25 19.53 -0.17
C VAL A 81 -6.31 18.51 -0.59
N LYS A 82 -7.58 18.96 -0.61
CA LYS A 82 -8.75 18.13 -0.93
C LYS A 82 -8.65 17.42 -2.28
N ALA A 83 -8.07 18.08 -3.29
CA ALA A 83 -7.93 17.50 -4.62
C ALA A 83 -7.07 16.23 -4.63
N LEU A 84 -5.96 16.23 -3.88
CA LEU A 84 -5.06 15.08 -3.77
C LEU A 84 -5.69 13.92 -2.98
N VAL A 85 -6.50 14.23 -1.96
CA VAL A 85 -7.27 13.21 -1.25
C VAL A 85 -8.31 12.58 -2.17
N ALA A 86 -9.01 13.39 -2.97
CA ALA A 86 -10.03 12.90 -3.89
C ALA A 86 -9.43 11.99 -4.99
N GLU A 87 -8.28 12.37 -5.57
CA GLU A 87 -7.54 11.52 -6.51
C GLU A 87 -7.21 10.17 -5.88
N LYS A 88 -6.60 10.17 -4.69
CA LYS A 88 -6.19 8.94 -4.01
C LYS A 88 -7.36 8.07 -3.56
N PHE A 89 -8.51 8.67 -3.24
CA PHE A 89 -9.72 7.91 -2.94
C PHE A 89 -10.14 7.01 -4.11
N PHE A 90 -10.15 7.54 -5.35
CA PHE A 90 -10.51 6.74 -6.52
C PHE A 90 -9.43 5.71 -6.88
N ASP A 91 -8.16 6.05 -6.69
CA ASP A 91 -7.06 5.09 -6.84
C ASP A 91 -7.23 3.92 -5.88
N PHE A 92 -7.41 4.20 -4.58
CA PHE A 92 -7.56 3.18 -3.55
C PHE A 92 -8.81 2.33 -3.72
N ARG A 93 -9.92 2.89 -4.17
CA ARG A 93 -11.11 2.10 -4.51
C ARG A 93 -10.84 1.12 -5.65
N THR A 94 -9.98 1.49 -6.60
CA THR A 94 -9.58 0.61 -7.70
C THR A 94 -8.62 -0.46 -7.20
N ILE A 95 -7.70 -0.10 -6.31
CA ILE A 95 -6.67 -0.99 -5.78
C ILE A 95 -7.27 -1.99 -4.79
N PHE A 96 -8.05 -1.57 -3.81
CA PHE A 96 -8.57 -2.44 -2.74
C PHE A 96 -10.01 -2.92 -2.99
N GLY A 97 -10.59 -2.58 -4.14
CA GLY A 97 -12.01 -2.83 -4.42
C GLY A 97 -12.94 -1.91 -3.61
N SER A 98 -14.23 -1.93 -3.96
CA SER A 98 -15.24 -1.04 -3.35
C SER A 98 -15.98 -1.62 -2.15
N HIS A 99 -15.64 -2.83 -1.74
CA HIS A 99 -16.28 -3.54 -0.62
C HIS A 99 -15.54 -3.37 0.70
N ASN A 100 -14.32 -2.84 0.65
CA ASN A 100 -13.51 -2.40 1.79
C ASN A 100 -13.78 -0.92 2.08
#